data_AF-A0A6P0XD27-F1
#
_entry.id   AF-A0A6P0XD27-F1
#
_cell.length_a   1.000
_cell.length_b   1.000
_cell.length_c   1.000
_cell.angle_alpha   90.00
_cell.angle_beta   90.00
_cell.angle_gamma   90.00
#
_symmetry.space_group_name_H-M   'P 1'
#
loop_
_entity.id
_entity.type
_entity.pdbx_description
1 polymer ?
#
loop_
_entity_poly.entity_id
_entity_poly.type
_entity_poly.pdbx_seq_one_letter_code
_entity_poly.pdbx_strand_id
1 'polypeptide(L)' 'MPEEILRRYELVKRYAQGERNFTDINLTEVNLSKMNLSQSNFSSANLFVSNLSGANLSESNFSKA' A
#
# COMPACT_ATOMS: atom_id res chain seq x y z
N MET A 1 4.69 -18.91 -9.13
CA MET A 1 3.48 -18.09 -9.02
C MET A 1 3.89 -16.68 -9.40
N PRO A 2 3.40 -16.08 -10.51
CA PRO A 2 3.74 -14.68 -10.78
C PRO A 2 3.18 -13.82 -9.63
N GLU A 3 3.96 -12.89 -9.11
CA GLU A 3 3.54 -11.95 -8.07
C GLU A 3 2.30 -11.18 -8.54
N GLU A 4 1.16 -11.37 -7.88
CA GLU A 4 -0.06 -10.64 -8.21
C GLU A 4 0.06 -9.20 -7.69
N ILE A 5 0.08 -8.22 -8.60
CA ILE A 5 0.12 -6.80 -8.24
C ILE A 5 -1.23 -6.41 -7.64
N LEU A 6 -1.22 -5.90 -6.41
CA LEU A 6 -2.40 -5.33 -5.77
C LEU A 6 -2.74 -3.99 -6.43
N ARG A 7 -3.87 -3.92 -7.14
CA ARG A 7 -4.29 -2.69 -7.81
C ARG A 7 -4.87 -1.68 -6.81
N ARG A 8 -4.78 -0.39 -7.16
CA ARG A 8 -5.33 0.73 -6.36
C ARG A 8 -6.77 0.48 -5.91
N TYR A 9 -7.63 0.01 -6.81
CA TYR A 9 -9.04 -0.26 -6.50
C TYR A 9 -9.19 -1.29 -5.38
N GLU A 10 -8.42 -2.38 -5.46
CA GLU A 10 -8.48 -3.46 -4.48
C GLU A 10 -7.91 -3.00 -3.13
N LEU A 11 -6.80 -2.25 -3.13
CA LEU A 11 -6.25 -1.65 -1.92
C LEU A 11 -7.27 -0.72 -1.24
N VAL A 12 -7.94 0.15 -2.00
CA VAL A 12 -8.99 1.05 -1.47
C VAL A 12 -10.13 0.26 -0.86
N LYS A 13 -10.58 -0.80 -1.54
CA LYS A 13 -11.68 -1.65 -1.07
C LYS A 13 -11.34 -2.34 0.24
N ARG A 14 -10.15 -2.95 0.33
CA ARG A 14 -9.63 -3.58 1.55
C ARG A 14 -9.48 -2.60 2.70
N TYR A 15 -8.89 -1.44 2.43
CA TYR A 15 -8.74 -0.38 3.43
C TYR A 15 -10.08 0.10 3.99
N ALA A 16 -11.09 0.25 3.12
CA ALA A 16 -12.45 0.63 3.49
C ALA A 16 -13.16 -0.43 4.35
N GLN A 17 -12.75 -1.70 4.25
CA GLN A 17 -13.22 -2.79 5.11
C GLN A 17 -12.49 -2.87 6.45
N GLY A 18 -11.54 -1.97 6.70
CA GLY A 18 -10.75 -1.93 7.94
C GLY A 18 -9.44 -2.71 7.85
N GLU A 19 -9.10 -3.27 6.69
CA GLU A 19 -7.79 -3.92 6.51
C GLU A 19 -6.68 -2.87 6.65
N ARG A 20 -5.69 -3.19 7.48
CA ARG A 20 -4.48 -2.39 7.68
C ARG A 20 -3.22 -3.21 7.44
N ASN A 21 -3.36 -4.50 7.11
CA ASN A 21 -2.23 -5.39 6.89
C ASN A 21 -1.99 -5.56 5.39
N PHE A 22 -0.97 -4.90 4.88
CA PHE A 22 -0.55 -4.87 3.49
C PHE A 22 0.90 -5.37 3.37
N THR A 23 1.24 -6.42 4.12
CA THR A 23 2.59 -6.98 4.14
C THR A 23 2.86 -7.86 2.93
N ASP A 24 4.11 -7.83 2.45
CA ASP A 24 4.58 -8.66 1.33
C ASP A 24 3.77 -8.48 0.02
N ILE A 25 3.02 -7.38 -0.12
CA ILE A 25 2.24 -7.11 -1.32
C ILE A 25 3.08 -6.45 -2.40
N ASN A 26 2.74 -6.70 -3.66
CA ASN A 26 3.33 -5.98 -4.78
C ASN A 26 2.43 -4.79 -5.17
N LEU A 27 2.92 -3.57 -4.96
CA LEU A 27 2.29 -2.29 -5.33
C LEU A 27 3.05 -1.58 -6.45
N THR A 28 3.89 -2.28 -7.21
CA THR A 28 4.69 -1.69 -8.29
C THR A 28 3.83 -0.85 -9.23
N GLU A 29 4.27 0.39 -9.49
CA GLU A 29 3.62 1.38 -10.36
C GLU A 29 2.19 1.80 -9.93
N VAL A 30 1.78 1.53 -8.69
CA VAL A 30 0.44 1.90 -8.21
C VAL A 30 0.38 3.37 -7.80
N ASN A 31 -0.63 4.08 -8.29
CA ASN A 31 -0.90 5.45 -7.86
C ASN A 31 -1.73 5.48 -6.56
N LEU A 32 -1.07 5.75 -5.45
CA LEU A 32 -1.64 5.91 -4.10
C LEU A 32 -1.64 7.37 -3.63
N SER A 33 -1.49 8.32 -4.56
CA SER A 33 -1.40 9.74 -4.22
C SER A 33 -2.66 10.23 -3.50
N LYS A 34 -2.45 11.13 -2.53
CA LYS A 34 -3.50 11.76 -1.70
C LYS A 34 -4.36 10.79 -0.88
N MET A 35 -4.00 9.51 -0.78
CA MET A 35 -4.76 8.54 0.01
C MET A 35 -4.46 8.68 1.50
N ASN A 36 -5.47 8.44 2.34
CA ASN A 36 -5.23 8.21 3.76
C ASN A 36 -4.94 6.72 3.98
N LEU A 37 -3.68 6.40 4.28
CA LEU A 37 -3.20 5.05 4.58
C LEU A 37 -2.59 4.98 5.98
N SER A 38 -2.94 5.91 6.87
CA SER A 38 -2.43 5.95 8.23
C SER A 38 -2.62 4.62 8.97
N GLN A 39 -1.66 4.28 9.84
CA GLN A 39 -1.68 3.05 10.65
C GLN A 39 -1.69 1.76 9.83
N SER A 40 -1.23 1.80 8.57
CA SER A 40 -1.14 0.62 7.72
C SER A 40 0.24 -0.04 7.83
N ASN A 41 0.27 -1.36 7.81
CA ASN A 41 1.49 -2.13 7.75
C ASN A 41 1.81 -2.51 6.29
N PHE A 42 2.77 -1.82 5.70
CA PHE A 42 3.35 -2.12 4.38
C PHE A 42 4.71 -2.82 4.49
N SER A 43 5.02 -3.50 5.60
CA SER A 43 6.33 -4.13 5.74
C SER A 43 6.56 -5.18 4.64
N SER A 44 7.76 -5.16 4.03
CA SER A 44 8.14 -5.98 2.88
C SER A 44 7.32 -5.75 1.59
N ALA A 45 6.48 -4.72 1.52
CA ALA A 45 5.72 -4.44 0.32
C ALA A 45 6.63 -3.91 -0.80
N ASN A 46 6.49 -4.40 -2.03
CA ASN A 46 7.21 -3.84 -3.17
C ASN A 46 6.51 -2.57 -3.66
N LEU A 47 7.08 -1.40 -3.34
CA LEU A 47 6.56 -0.08 -3.73
C LEU A 47 7.29 0.53 -4.94
N PHE A 48 8.01 -0.26 -5.73
CA PHE A 48 8.80 0.25 -6.86
C PHE A 48 7.93 1.13 -7.79
N VAL A 49 8.33 2.39 -8.00
CA VAL A 49 7.62 3.37 -8.84
C VAL A 49 6.17 3.68 -8.38
N SER A 50 5.79 3.30 -7.15
CA SER A 50 4.50 3.72 -6.57
C SER A 50 4.45 5.23 -6.37
N ASN A 51 3.33 5.86 -6.71
CA ASN A 51 3.12 7.28 -6.43
C ASN A 51 2.42 7.44 -5.07
N LEU A 52 3.18 7.82 -4.04
CA LEU A 52 2.68 8.12 -2.69
C LEU A 52 2.52 9.64 -2.41
N SER A 53 2.59 10.47 -3.45
CA SER A 53 2.60 11.94 -3.29
C SER A 53 1.36 12.42 -2.52
N GLY A 54 1.59 13.11 -1.41
CA GLY A 54 0.52 13.65 -0.55
C GLY A 54 -0.33 12.60 0.17
N ALA A 55 0.07 11.32 0.19
CA ALA A 55 -0.59 10.32 1.01
C ALA A 55 -0.37 10.60 2.50
N ASN A 56 -1.39 10.40 3.33
CA ASN A 56 -1.20 10.38 4.78
C ASN A 56 -0.72 8.99 5.18
N LEU A 57 0.54 8.92 5.60
CA LEU A 57 1.23 7.70 6.00
C LEU A 57 1.59 7.69 7.49
N SER A 58 0.96 8.56 8.28
CA SER A 58 1.19 8.63 9.73
C SER A 58 1.05 7.26 10.38
N GLU A 59 2.01 6.88 11.23
CA GLU A 59 2.04 5.59 11.94
C GLU A 59 2.06 4.34 11.03
N SER A 60 2.37 4.50 9.74
CA SER A 60 2.48 3.35 8.83
C SER A 60 3.84 2.68 8.97
N ASN A 61 3.88 1.35 8.89
CA ASN A 61 5.11 0.58 8.93
C ASN A 61 5.59 0.26 7.50
N PHE A 62 6.78 0.72 7.14
CA PHE A 62 7.45 0.45 5.86
C PHE A 62 8.73 -0.37 6.01
N SER A 63 8.85 -1.13 7.10
CA SER A 63 10.06 -1.93 7.32
C SER A 63 10.28 -2.86 6.14
N LYS A 64 11.41 -2.71 5.45
CA LYS A 64 11.82 -3.52 4.27
C LYS A 64 10.93 -3.36 3.03
N ALA A 65 10.14 -2.28 2.95
CA ALA A 65 9.38 -1.93 1.75
C ALA A 65 10.24 -1.25 0.67
#